data_AF-A0AA91GPQ6-F1
#
_entry.id   AF-A0AA91GPQ6-F1
#
_cell.length_a   1.000
_cell.length_b   1.000
_cell.length_c   1.000
_cell.angle_alpha   90.00
_cell.angle_beta   90.00
_cell.angle_gamma   90.00
#
_symmetry.space_group_name_H-M   'P 1'
#
loop_
_entity.id
_entity.type
_entity.pdbx_description
1 polymer ?
#
loop_
_entity_poly.entity_id
_entity_poly.type
_entity_poly.pdbx_seq_one_letter_code
_entity_poly.pdbx_strand_id
1 'polypeptide(L)' 'MTVTAPYLANYWKAATELNKLVPIAEYAATKYIHPQTVRRRILQGHLIGLKTGGKWYVSIS' A
#
# COMPACT_ATOMS: atom_id res chain seq x y z
N MET A 1 14.29 29.02 13.95
CA MET A 1 14.35 28.61 12.54
C MET A 1 13.15 27.74 12.23
N THR A 2 12.06 28.32 11.71
CA THR A 2 10.84 27.58 11.35
C THR A 2 10.75 27.51 9.83
N VAL A 3 11.46 26.53 9.25
CA VAL A 3 11.22 26.15 7.86
C VAL A 3 10.02 25.22 7.85
N THR A 4 8.82 25.79 8.00
CA THR A 4 7.57 25.08 7.72
C THR A 4 7.40 25.03 6.22
N ALA A 5 8.08 24.07 5.61
CA ALA A 5 7.90 23.67 4.23
C ALA A 5 6.69 22.73 4.15
N PRO A 6 5.47 23.19 3.81
CA PRO A 6 4.28 22.34 3.75
C PRO A 6 4.43 21.18 2.76
N TYR A 7 5.29 21.34 1.75
CA TYR A 7 5.65 20.29 0.81
C TYR A 7 6.37 19.11 1.50
N LEU A 8 7.29 19.36 2.43
CA LEU A 8 7.98 18.29 3.16
C LEU A 8 7.01 17.46 4.00
N ALA A 9 6.04 18.09 4.65
CA ALA A 9 5.02 17.36 5.41
C ALA A 9 4.21 16.40 4.51
N ASN A 10 3.90 16.81 3.28
CA ASN A 10 3.22 15.95 2.30
C ASN A 10 4.11 14.79 1.84
N TYR A 11 5.42 15.03 1.63
CA TYR A 11 6.36 13.96 1.29
C TYR A 11 6.50 12.93 2.41
N TRP A 12 6.58 13.37 3.66
CA TRP A 12 6.63 12.47 4.81
C TRP A 12 5.35 11.65 4.95
N LYS A 13 4.18 12.26 4.73
CA LYS A 13 2.90 11.55 4.71
C LYS A 13 2.85 10.50 3.60
N ALA A 14 3.24 10.85 2.38
CA ALA A 14 3.32 9.91 1.26
C ALA A 14 4.33 8.77 1.53
N ALA A 15 5.49 9.07 2.12
CA ALA A 15 6.47 8.06 2.51
C ALA A 15 5.92 7.11 3.59
N THR A 16 5.14 7.63 4.53
CA THR A 16 4.49 6.83 5.58
C THR A 16 3.41 5.93 4.99
N GLU A 17 2.64 6.42 4.01
CA GLU A 17 1.66 5.61 3.28
C GLU A 17 2.33 4.53 2.40
N LEU A 18 3.50 4.81 1.84
CA LEU A 18 4.31 3.83 1.11
C LEU A 18 4.89 2.75 2.04
N ASN A 19 5.29 3.10 3.27
CA ASN A 19 5.73 2.12 4.27
C ASN A 19 4.62 1.14 4.68
N LYS A 20 3.35 1.49 4.43
CA LYS A 20 2.20 0.61 4.67
C LYS A 20 1.89 -0.30 3.49
N LEU A 21 2.69 -0.30 2.42
CA LEU A 21 2.49 -1.19 1.28
C LEU A 21 3.20 -2.52 1.50
N VAL A 22 2.42 -3.60 1.53
CA VAL A 22 2.93 -4.97 1.65
C VAL A 22 2.69 -5.71 0.33
N PRO A 23 3.66 -6.49 -0.18
CA PRO A 23 3.44 -7.32 -1.36
C PRO A 23 2.21 -8.23 -1.20
N ILE A 24 1.45 -8.45 -2.28
CA ILE A 24 0.28 -9.35 -2.23
C ILE A 24 0.63 -10.72 -1.63
N ALA A 25 1.82 -11.26 -1.94
CA ALA A 25 2.25 -12.56 -1.45
C ALA A 25 2.37 -12.62 0.08
N GLU A 26 2.93 -11.57 0.70
CA GLU A 26 3.08 -11.48 2.15
C GLU A 26 1.73 -11.22 2.84
N TYR A 27 0.89 -10.36 2.26
CA TYR A 27 -0.46 -10.14 2.75
C TYR A 27 -1.33 -11.41 2.67
N ALA A 28 -1.21 -12.16 1.56
CA ALA A 28 -1.89 -13.42 1.33
C ALA A 28 -1.48 -14.47 2.38
N ALA A 29 -0.18 -14.59 2.65
CA ALA A 29 0.36 -15.52 3.65
C ALA A 29 -0.14 -15.20 5.07
N THR A 30 -0.08 -13.93 5.48
CA THR A 30 -0.52 -13.50 6.82
C THR A 30 -2.02 -13.67 7.07
N LYS A 31 -2.84 -13.55 6.02
CA LYS A 31 -4.29 -13.73 6.11
C LYS A 31 -4.77 -15.14 5.77
N TYR A 32 -3.87 -16.06 5.39
CA TYR A 32 -4.19 -17.40 4.91
C TYR A 32 -5.19 -17.38 3.73
N ILE A 33 -5.05 -16.42 2.82
CA ILE A 33 -5.92 -16.25 1.64
C ILE A 33 -5.09 -16.40 0.37
N HIS A 34 -5.67 -16.98 -0.68
CA HIS A 34 -4.99 -17.10 -1.97
C HIS A 34 -4.65 -15.72 -2.58
N PRO A 35 -3.44 -15.50 -3.13
CA PRO A 35 -3.00 -14.23 -3.72
C PRO A 35 -3.97 -13.65 -4.78
N GLN A 36 -4.59 -14.51 -5.59
CA GLN A 36 -5.56 -14.06 -6.59
C GLN A 36 -6.84 -13.50 -5.96
N THR A 37 -7.26 -14.02 -4.80
CA THR A 37 -8.40 -13.50 -4.05
C THR A 37 -8.11 -12.10 -3.53
N VAL A 38 -6.89 -11.86 -3.04
CA VAL A 38 -6.42 -10.53 -2.62
C VAL A 38 -6.45 -9.57 -3.80
N ARG A 39 -5.91 -9.97 -4.96
CA ARG A 39 -5.96 -9.17 -6.19
C ARG A 39 -7.40 -8.85 -6.63
N ARG A 40 -8.30 -9.84 -6.59
CA ARG A 40 -9.72 -9.63 -6.92
C ARG A 40 -10.37 -8.63 -5.99
N ARG A 41 -10.09 -8.70 -4.69
CA ARG A 41 -10.60 -7.74 -3.69
C ARG A 41 -10.08 -6.32 -3.93
N ILE A 42 -8.82 -6.16 -4.37
CA ILE A 42 -8.32 -4.85 -4.81
C ILE A 42 -9.10 -4.34 -6.02
N LEU A 43 -9.29 -5.17 -7.04
CA LEU A 43 -10.02 -4.79 -8.26
C LEU A 43 -11.51 -4.46 -8.00
N GLN A 44 -12.10 -5.08 -6.97
CA GLN A 44 -13.47 -4.81 -6.53
C GLN A 44 -13.58 -3.57 -5.62
N GLY A 45 -12.46 -2.92 -5.26
CA GLY A 45 -12.46 -1.78 -4.35
C GLY A 45 -12.62 -2.15 -2.86
N HIS A 46 -12.60 -3.44 -2.51
CA HIS A 46 -12.64 -3.91 -1.12
C HIS A 46 -11.30 -3.74 -0.39
N LEU A 47 -10.20 -3.64 -1.13
CA LEU A 47 -8.86 -3.40 -0.59
C LEU A 47 -8.18 -2.28 -1.39
N ILE A 48 -7.42 -1.45 -0.69
CA ILE A 48 -6.56 -0.45 -1.33
C ILE A 48 -5.28 -1.15 -1.78
N GLY A 49 -4.98 -1.08 -3.07
CA GLY A 49 -3.76 -1.66 -3.61
C GLY A 49 -3.14 -0.80 -4.70
N LEU A 50 -1.82 -0.93 -4.85
CA LEU A 50 -1.03 -0.22 -5.83
C LEU A 50 -0.32 -1.22 -6.75
N LYS A 51 -0.33 -0.95 -8.05
CA LYS A 51 0.50 -1.68 -9.02
C LYS A 51 1.70 -0.82 -9.41
N THR A 52 2.91 -1.25 -9.05
CA THR A 52 4.16 -0.57 -9.42
C THR A 52 5.22 -1.58 -9.83
N GLY A 53 6.02 -1.28 -10.86
CA GLY A 53 7.05 -2.18 -11.38
C GLY A 53 6.53 -3.56 -11.78
N GLY A 54 5.27 -3.66 -12.22
CA GLY A 54 4.61 -4.94 -12.57
C GLY A 54 4.14 -5.78 -11.37
N LYS A 55 4.46 -5.38 -10.14
CA LYS A 55 4.06 -6.06 -8.91
C LYS A 55 2.88 -5.36 -8.26
N TRP A 56 2.06 -6.12 -7.53
CA TRP A 56 0.94 -5.61 -6.76
C TRP A 56 1.26 -5.56 -5.28
N TYR A 57 0.86 -4.46 -4.66
CA TYR A 57 1.00 -4.18 -3.24
C TYR A 57 -0.38 -3.87 -2.66
N VAL A 58 -0.56 -4.23 -1.40
CA VAL A 58 -1.75 -3.96 -0.60
C VAL A 58 -1.37 -2.93 0.44
N SER A 59 -2.16 -1.88 0.58
CA SER A 59 -2.02 -0.96 1.71
C SER A 59 -2.66 -1.59 2.94
N ILE A 60 -1.85 -1.77 3.99
CA ILE A 60 -2.33 -2.16 5.31
C ILE A 60 -2.52 -0.90 6.15
N SER A 61 -3.77 -0.50 6.37
CA SER A 61 -4.10 0.67 7.20
C SER A 61 -3.81 0.44 8.66
#